data_AF-A0A6J4T6B7-F1
#
_entry.id   AF-A0A6J4T6B7-F1
#
_cell.length_a   1.000
_cell.length_b   1.000
_cell.length_c   1.000
_cell.angle_alpha   90.00
_cell.angle_beta   90.00
_cell.angle_gamma   90.00
#
_symmetry.space_group_name_H-M   'P 1'
#
loop_
_entity.id
_entity.type
_entity.pdbx_description
1 polymer ?
#
loop_
_entity_poly.entity_id
_entity_poly.type
_entity_poly.pdbx_seq_one_letter_code
_entity_poly.pdbx_strand_id
1 'polypeptide(L)'
;MIAPSESRQAVTILGMHRCGTSLTARVLNLLGLDLGPDEDFLEPQFDNPRGYWEQRPIMEVNDAIFEALGGTWYRPPDMPSGWHRRPEVEELKPRAREIIAAQFGEARAWGWKDPRTSLTLPFWREIVPDARYVVCFRRPTDVLASLLRREPNTHTPDSANRLWLRYSAEALENTNGDERLLLFYEDYFTDRNRQLARLADFVGLSWRDVSDSLRDEVESVVDADLRHHRTSAAEVAEAADVPLEARAFFLSLRLAQLPPVDGNSELAEHTEPGLTQAIENFLPRLRHAVSARESFETVQAERDGARRAEREHRVALDRALEELESLRGDPDATQEEKTKEIERQERALVRAQSALEGERRARAQLQDSLSWRLTRPLRWGKRALSRSA
;
A
#
# COMPACT_ATOMS: atom_id res chain seq x y z
N MET A 1 -0.90 -40.30 10.04
CA MET A 1 -0.13 -39.25 10.76
C MET A 1 0.99 -38.82 9.85
N ILE A 2 0.85 -37.69 9.16
CA ILE A 2 1.94 -37.09 8.41
C ILE A 2 2.86 -36.45 9.45
N ALA A 3 4.12 -36.87 9.52
CA ALA A 3 5.11 -36.28 10.40
C ALA A 3 5.52 -34.90 9.85
N PRO A 4 5.32 -33.79 10.57
CA PRO A 4 5.82 -32.49 10.14
C PRO A 4 7.32 -32.37 10.45
N SER A 5 8.06 -31.70 9.57
CA SER A 5 9.43 -31.26 9.81
C SER A 5 9.52 -30.36 11.05
N GLU A 6 10.58 -30.50 11.85
CA GLU A 6 10.74 -29.90 13.18
C GLU A 6 10.87 -28.35 13.24
N SER A 7 10.66 -27.61 12.14
CA SER A 7 10.69 -26.14 12.13
C SER A 7 9.29 -25.54 12.18
N ARG A 8 9.12 -24.51 13.01
CA ARG A 8 7.87 -23.72 13.05
C ARG A 8 7.73 -22.95 11.74
N GLN A 9 6.59 -23.10 11.07
CA GLN A 9 6.35 -22.48 9.78
C GLN A 9 5.52 -21.21 9.96
N ALA A 10 6.11 -20.06 9.60
CA ALA A 10 5.41 -18.78 9.56
C ALA A 10 4.98 -18.49 8.11
N VAL A 11 3.72 -18.08 7.91
CA VAL A 11 3.18 -17.70 6.60
C VAL A 11 2.62 -16.30 6.65
N THR A 12 3.05 -15.44 5.75
CA THR A 12 2.53 -14.08 5.63
C THR A 12 1.75 -13.93 4.34
N ILE A 13 0.55 -13.36 4.44
CA ILE A 13 -0.34 -13.14 3.30
C ILE A 13 -0.23 -11.67 2.89
N LEU A 14 0.28 -11.45 1.68
CA LEU A 14 0.61 -10.14 1.12
C LEU A 14 -0.25 -9.81 -0.09
N GLY A 15 -0.20 -8.55 -0.52
CA GLY A 15 -0.92 -8.01 -1.65
C GLY A 15 -1.66 -6.72 -1.31
N MET A 16 -2.11 -6.01 -2.34
CA MET A 16 -2.95 -4.83 -2.16
C MET A 16 -4.31 -5.22 -1.54
N HIS A 17 -4.92 -4.29 -0.78
CA HIS A 17 -6.32 -4.45 -0.35
C HIS A 17 -7.21 -4.82 -1.55
N ARG A 18 -8.21 -5.68 -1.31
CA ARG A 18 -9.16 -6.16 -2.34
C ARG A 18 -8.58 -7.13 -3.39
N CYS A 19 -7.33 -7.57 -3.24
CA CYS A 19 -6.73 -8.65 -4.05
C CYS A 19 -7.09 -10.08 -3.58
N GLY A 20 -8.05 -10.24 -2.67
CA GLY A 20 -8.44 -11.55 -2.15
C GLY A 20 -7.60 -12.04 -0.96
N THR A 21 -6.83 -11.17 -0.31
CA THR A 21 -6.00 -11.54 0.85
C THR A 21 -6.82 -12.14 2.00
N SER A 22 -8.04 -11.65 2.25
CA SER A 22 -8.96 -12.20 3.25
C SER A 22 -9.51 -13.58 2.88
N LEU A 23 -9.82 -13.80 1.59
CA LEU A 23 -10.22 -15.12 1.09
C LEU A 23 -9.09 -16.13 1.30
N THR A 24 -7.87 -15.76 0.90
CA THR A 24 -6.68 -16.58 1.12
C THR A 24 -6.42 -16.84 2.60
N ALA A 25 -6.58 -15.84 3.47
CA ALA A 25 -6.46 -16.03 4.92
C ALA A 25 -7.47 -17.05 5.44
N ARG A 26 -8.74 -16.94 5.04
CA ARG A 26 -9.77 -17.90 5.45
C ARG A 26 -9.47 -19.32 4.94
N VAL A 27 -9.05 -19.48 3.69
CA VAL A 27 -8.71 -20.79 3.13
C VAL A 27 -7.54 -21.42 3.89
N LEU A 28 -6.47 -20.66 4.16
CA LEU A 28 -5.32 -21.14 4.91
C LEU A 28 -5.67 -21.47 6.37
N ASN A 29 -6.55 -20.69 6.99
CA ASN A 29 -7.07 -20.97 8.33
C ASN A 29 -7.84 -22.30 8.40
N LEU A 30 -8.71 -22.57 7.42
CA LEU A 30 -9.40 -23.85 7.30
C LEU A 30 -8.42 -25.01 7.08
N LEU A 31 -7.33 -24.75 6.34
CA LEU A 31 -6.21 -25.68 6.17
C LEU A 31 -5.32 -25.78 7.42
N GLY A 32 -5.73 -25.26 8.58
CA GLY A 32 -5.03 -25.44 9.86
C GLY A 32 -3.90 -24.45 10.12
N LEU A 33 -3.77 -23.38 9.33
CA LEU A 33 -2.88 -22.27 9.65
C LEU A 33 -3.45 -21.46 10.82
N ASP A 34 -2.71 -21.39 11.93
CA ASP A 34 -3.08 -20.56 13.06
C ASP A 34 -2.91 -19.08 12.71
N LEU A 35 -4.00 -18.31 12.73
CA LEU A 35 -4.00 -16.88 12.43
C LEU A 35 -4.07 -16.01 13.69
N GLY A 36 -3.96 -16.62 14.87
CA GLY A 36 -4.03 -15.95 16.16
C GLY A 36 -5.46 -15.95 16.71
N PRO A 37 -5.65 -15.33 17.89
CA PRO A 37 -6.92 -15.38 18.61
C PRO A 37 -8.00 -14.54 17.91
N ASP A 38 -9.24 -15.06 17.89
CA ASP A 38 -10.35 -14.45 17.15
C ASP A 38 -10.66 -13.00 17.60
N GLU A 39 -10.42 -12.69 18.87
CA GLU A 39 -10.62 -11.37 19.47
C GLU A 39 -9.69 -10.27 18.92
N ASP A 40 -8.56 -10.68 18.34
CA ASP A 40 -7.60 -9.74 17.76
C ASP A 40 -7.95 -9.35 16.31
N PHE A 41 -8.92 -10.00 15.67
CA PHE A 41 -9.34 -9.63 14.32
C PHE A 41 -10.17 -8.35 14.30
N LEU A 42 -10.00 -7.55 13.25
CA LEU A 42 -10.91 -6.43 12.99
C LEU A 42 -12.35 -6.92 12.76
N GLU A 43 -13.30 -6.24 13.38
CA GLU A 43 -14.72 -6.53 13.24
C GLU A 43 -15.17 -6.49 11.77
N PRO A 44 -16.04 -7.42 11.35
CA PRO A 44 -16.70 -7.34 10.05
C PRO A 44 -17.43 -6.00 9.88
N GLN A 45 -17.30 -5.39 8.70
CA GLN A 45 -18.02 -4.17 8.35
C GLN A 45 -19.01 -4.46 7.22
N PHE A 46 -19.95 -3.53 6.98
CA PHE A 46 -20.99 -3.69 5.94
C PHE A 46 -20.41 -4.03 4.55
N ASP A 47 -19.24 -3.50 4.22
CA ASP A 47 -18.54 -3.70 2.94
C ASP A 47 -17.62 -4.94 2.91
N ASN A 48 -17.47 -5.63 4.05
CA ASN A 48 -16.81 -6.92 4.19
C ASN A 48 -17.46 -7.72 5.34
N PRO A 49 -18.65 -8.30 5.12
CA PRO A 49 -19.41 -8.99 6.16
C PRO A 49 -18.74 -10.27 6.68
N ARG A 50 -17.67 -10.76 6.02
CA ARG A 50 -16.90 -11.95 6.43
C ARG A 50 -15.66 -11.65 7.27
N GLY A 51 -15.46 -10.39 7.65
CA GLY A 51 -14.32 -9.97 8.46
C GLY A 51 -13.07 -9.72 7.62
N TYR A 52 -12.20 -8.87 8.16
CA TYR A 52 -10.98 -8.48 7.47
C TYR A 52 -9.86 -9.51 7.63
N TRP A 53 -9.89 -10.41 8.62
CA TRP A 53 -8.75 -11.30 8.90
C TRP A 53 -7.43 -10.53 9.12
N GLU A 54 -7.52 -9.25 9.45
CA GLU A 54 -6.39 -8.38 9.80
C GLU A 54 -6.29 -8.38 11.32
N GLN A 55 -5.13 -8.80 11.85
CA GLN A 55 -4.86 -8.76 13.28
C GLN A 55 -4.60 -7.32 13.70
N ARG A 56 -5.43 -6.79 14.61
CA ARG A 56 -5.36 -5.41 15.11
C ARG A 56 -3.97 -5.06 15.67
N PRO A 57 -3.31 -5.90 16.50
CA PRO A 57 -1.99 -5.54 17.02
C PRO A 57 -0.92 -5.38 15.92
N ILE A 58 -0.98 -6.20 14.87
CA ILE A 58 -0.06 -6.11 13.71
C ILE A 58 -0.37 -4.88 12.87
N MET A 59 -1.66 -4.60 12.64
CA MET A 59 -2.11 -3.40 11.92
C MET A 59 -1.64 -2.12 12.61
N GLU A 60 -1.75 -2.05 13.94
CA GLU A 60 -1.30 -0.89 14.72
C GLU A 60 0.21 -0.66 14.61
N VAL A 61 1.02 -1.73 14.54
CA VAL A 61 2.47 -1.60 14.28
C VAL A 61 2.72 -1.08 12.87
N ASN A 62 2.00 -1.57 11.86
CA ASN A 62 2.12 -1.07 10.49
C ASN A 62 1.74 0.42 10.37
N ASP A 63 0.63 0.82 11.01
CA ASP A 63 0.19 2.21 11.01
C ASP A 63 1.20 3.10 11.76
N ALA A 64 1.77 2.64 12.89
CA ALA A 64 2.84 3.35 13.59
C ALA A 64 4.12 3.51 12.75
N ILE A 65 4.50 2.50 11.96
CA ILE A 65 5.61 2.61 10.99
C ILE A 65 5.31 3.69 9.96
N PHE A 66 4.10 3.73 9.40
CA PHE A 66 3.74 4.75 8.43
C PHE A 66 3.72 6.14 9.04
N GLU A 67 3.16 6.30 10.24
CA GLU A 67 3.12 7.58 10.96
C GLU A 67 4.53 8.10 11.25
N ALA A 68 5.43 7.25 11.77
CA ALA A 68 6.83 7.59 12.04
C ALA A 68 7.57 8.10 10.79
N LEU A 69 7.15 7.64 9.60
CA LEU A 69 7.73 8.00 8.32
C LEU A 69 6.92 9.07 7.56
N GLY A 70 5.86 9.60 8.16
CA GLY A 70 5.06 10.70 7.63
C GLY A 70 4.05 10.30 6.54
N GLY A 71 3.51 9.08 6.60
CA GLY A 71 2.53 8.58 5.65
C GLY A 71 1.39 7.77 6.30
N THR A 72 0.58 7.14 5.45
CA THR A 72 -0.55 6.28 5.84
C THR A 72 -0.67 5.12 4.87
N TRP A 73 -1.51 4.13 5.14
CA TRP A 73 -1.71 3.01 4.21
C TRP A 73 -2.21 3.45 2.81
N TYR A 74 -3.02 4.52 2.72
CA TYR A 74 -3.57 5.03 1.45
C TYR A 74 -2.71 6.12 0.80
N ARG A 75 -1.75 6.68 1.55
CA ARG A 75 -0.68 7.56 1.06
C ARG A 75 0.64 7.13 1.70
N PRO A 76 1.24 6.01 1.24
CA PRO A 76 2.38 5.47 1.95
C PRO A 76 3.61 6.39 1.83
N PRO A 77 4.45 6.47 2.87
CA PRO A 77 5.60 7.40 2.93
C PRO A 77 6.72 6.97 1.99
N ASP A 78 7.70 7.82 1.67
CA ASP A 78 8.88 7.36 0.92
C ASP A 78 9.70 6.38 1.77
N MET A 79 9.97 5.18 1.25
CA MET A 79 10.58 4.05 1.95
C MET A 79 11.94 3.70 1.34
N PRO A 80 12.96 4.56 1.44
CA PRO A 80 14.27 4.29 0.86
C PRO A 80 14.95 3.10 1.53
N SER A 81 15.92 2.48 0.86
CA SER A 81 16.72 1.39 1.42
C SER A 81 17.21 1.70 2.84
N GLY A 82 16.97 0.78 3.77
CA GLY A 82 17.33 0.92 5.19
C GLY A 82 16.34 1.72 6.05
N TRP A 83 15.17 2.12 5.53
CA TRP A 83 14.14 2.81 6.31
C TRP A 83 13.75 2.08 7.61
N HIS A 84 13.76 0.74 7.60
CA HIS A 84 13.37 -0.12 8.73
C HIS A 84 14.39 -0.12 9.89
N ARG A 85 15.53 0.56 9.71
CA ARG A 85 16.60 0.72 10.71
C ARG A 85 16.72 2.16 11.22
N ARG A 86 15.81 3.04 10.82
CA ARG A 86 15.77 4.39 11.39
C ARG A 86 15.38 4.31 12.87
N PRO A 87 15.94 5.16 13.75
CA PRO A 87 15.66 5.10 15.19
C PRO A 87 14.17 5.04 15.52
N GLU A 88 13.37 5.90 14.88
CA GLU A 88 11.91 6.00 15.09
C GLU A 88 11.14 4.72 14.70
N VAL A 89 11.69 3.89 13.82
CA VAL A 89 11.10 2.59 13.43
C VAL A 89 11.69 1.44 14.24
N GLU A 90 12.99 1.50 14.56
CA GLU A 90 13.70 0.49 15.33
C GLU A 90 13.06 0.29 16.72
N GLU A 91 12.61 1.39 17.33
CA GLU A 91 11.90 1.41 18.62
C GLU A 91 10.59 0.59 18.63
N LEU A 92 10.02 0.30 17.46
CA LEU A 92 8.78 -0.50 17.35
C LEU A 92 9.05 -2.02 17.39
N LYS A 93 10.29 -2.47 17.16
CA LYS A 93 10.62 -3.91 17.08
C LYS A 93 10.37 -4.69 18.37
N PRO A 94 10.67 -4.18 19.58
CA PRO A 94 10.36 -4.89 20.82
C PRO A 94 8.87 -5.20 20.95
N ARG A 95 7.99 -4.22 20.69
CA ARG A 95 6.53 -4.39 20.68
C ARG A 95 6.10 -5.44 19.66
N ALA A 96 6.65 -5.38 18.45
CA ALA A 96 6.29 -6.34 17.40
C ALA A 96 6.73 -7.78 17.75
N ARG A 97 7.90 -7.98 18.37
CA ARG A 97 8.34 -9.30 18.86
C ARG A 97 7.42 -9.82 19.96
N GLU A 98 6.99 -8.96 20.88
CA GLU A 98 6.06 -9.32 21.95
C GLU A 98 4.71 -9.78 21.37
N ILE A 99 4.17 -9.07 20.38
CA ILE A 99 2.93 -9.47 19.69
C ILE A 99 3.07 -10.86 19.06
N ILE A 100 4.15 -11.11 18.31
CA ILE A 100 4.36 -12.43 17.67
C ILE A 100 4.51 -13.53 18.71
N ALA A 101 5.26 -13.29 19.79
CA ALA A 101 5.44 -14.26 20.86
C ALA A 101 4.12 -14.56 21.60
N ALA A 102 3.31 -13.54 21.87
CA ALA A 102 2.04 -13.69 22.57
C ALA A 102 0.98 -14.40 21.72
N GLN A 103 0.85 -14.03 20.45
CA GLN A 103 -0.18 -14.59 19.55
C GLN A 103 0.18 -15.98 19.03
N PHE A 104 1.46 -16.23 18.79
CA PHE A 104 1.89 -17.42 18.06
C PHE A 104 2.93 -18.24 18.80
N GLY A 105 3.23 -17.97 20.07
CA GLY A 105 4.32 -18.58 20.83
C GLY A 105 4.36 -20.10 20.89
N GLU A 106 3.23 -20.79 20.70
CA GLU A 106 3.12 -22.26 20.76
C GLU A 106 2.69 -22.93 19.43
N ALA A 107 2.29 -22.13 18.42
CA ALA A 107 1.79 -22.64 17.15
C ALA A 107 2.89 -23.27 16.26
N ARG A 108 2.62 -24.44 15.70
CA ARG A 108 3.54 -25.15 14.78
C ARG A 108 3.53 -24.57 13.37
N ALA A 109 2.35 -24.25 12.85
CA ALA A 109 2.15 -23.55 11.60
C ALA A 109 1.25 -22.35 11.89
N TRP A 110 1.74 -21.16 11.63
CA TRP A 110 1.05 -19.92 11.96
C TRP A 110 1.26 -18.87 10.89
N GLY A 111 0.45 -17.83 10.91
CA GLY A 111 0.58 -16.75 9.97
C GLY A 111 -0.21 -15.53 10.32
N TRP A 112 -0.03 -14.49 9.52
CA TRP A 112 -0.79 -13.26 9.64
C TRP A 112 -1.10 -12.66 8.29
N LYS A 113 -2.10 -11.78 8.30
CA LYS A 113 -2.49 -11.04 7.11
C LYS A 113 -2.65 -9.58 7.47
N ASP A 114 -1.86 -8.74 6.81
CA ASP A 114 -2.14 -7.32 6.67
C ASP A 114 -1.62 -6.87 5.31
N PRO A 115 -2.46 -6.31 4.42
CA PRO A 115 -2.00 -5.78 3.14
C PRO A 115 -0.82 -4.80 3.29
N ARG A 116 -0.77 -4.00 4.36
CA ARG A 116 0.30 -3.04 4.68
C ARG A 116 1.65 -3.71 4.86
N THR A 117 1.68 -4.98 5.28
CA THR A 117 2.90 -5.78 5.37
C THR A 117 3.58 -5.91 4.01
N SER A 118 2.87 -5.77 2.89
CA SER A 118 3.49 -5.70 1.54
C SER A 118 4.55 -4.59 1.43
N LEU A 119 4.34 -3.47 2.14
CA LEU A 119 5.24 -2.31 2.17
C LEU A 119 6.22 -2.39 3.34
N THR A 120 5.78 -2.87 4.49
CA THR A 120 6.58 -2.90 5.72
C THR A 120 7.36 -4.20 5.91
N LEU A 121 7.34 -5.13 4.94
CA LEU A 121 7.97 -6.44 5.05
C LEU A 121 9.46 -6.39 5.48
N PRO A 122 10.31 -5.45 5.01
CA PRO A 122 11.67 -5.32 5.51
C PRO A 122 11.80 -5.21 7.03
N PHE A 123 10.83 -4.59 7.72
CA PHE A 123 10.77 -4.53 9.18
C PHE A 123 10.38 -5.90 9.77
N TRP A 124 9.32 -6.52 9.24
CA TRP A 124 8.81 -7.80 9.73
C TRP A 124 9.77 -8.97 9.49
N ARG A 125 10.57 -8.94 8.42
CA ARG A 125 11.60 -9.95 8.16
C ARG A 125 12.68 -10.00 9.25
N GLU A 126 13.02 -8.87 9.87
CA GLU A 126 13.98 -8.88 10.98
C GLU A 126 13.38 -9.41 12.30
N ILE A 127 12.05 -9.60 12.33
CA ILE A 127 11.30 -10.18 13.46
C ILE A 127 10.99 -11.65 13.20
N VAL A 128 10.64 -11.99 11.96
CA VAL A 128 10.25 -13.33 11.50
C VAL A 128 11.04 -13.67 10.22
N PRO A 129 12.32 -14.07 10.34
CA PRO A 129 13.22 -14.20 9.18
C PRO A 129 12.86 -15.35 8.24
N ASP A 130 12.30 -16.44 8.76
CA ASP A 130 12.02 -17.67 8.00
C ASP A 130 10.56 -17.77 7.54
N ALA A 131 9.88 -16.63 7.40
CA ALA A 131 8.51 -16.60 6.91
C ALA A 131 8.43 -16.95 5.41
N ARG A 132 7.39 -17.69 5.03
CA ARG A 132 6.99 -17.94 3.65
C ARG A 132 5.88 -16.97 3.25
N TYR A 133 5.75 -16.67 1.96
CA TYR A 133 4.88 -15.59 1.51
C TYR A 133 3.81 -16.05 0.52
N VAL A 134 2.55 -15.76 0.79
CA VAL A 134 1.49 -15.86 -0.23
C VAL A 134 1.19 -14.47 -0.76
N VAL A 135 1.56 -14.19 -2.01
CA VAL A 135 1.37 -12.87 -2.63
C VAL A 135 0.13 -12.89 -3.52
N CYS A 136 -0.90 -12.17 -3.07
CA CYS A 136 -2.19 -12.12 -3.76
C CYS A 136 -2.24 -10.97 -4.77
N PHE A 137 -2.54 -11.30 -6.02
CA PHE A 137 -2.82 -10.35 -7.09
C PHE A 137 -4.27 -10.43 -7.53
N ARG A 138 -4.75 -9.33 -8.10
CA ARG A 138 -6.03 -9.26 -8.78
C ARG A 138 -5.91 -8.26 -9.92
N ARG A 139 -6.76 -8.40 -10.94
CA ARG A 139 -6.84 -7.44 -12.05
C ARG A 139 -6.95 -6.01 -11.52
N PRO A 140 -6.13 -5.07 -12.04
CA PRO A 140 -6.13 -3.69 -11.56
C PRO A 140 -7.49 -3.02 -11.76
N THR A 141 -8.18 -3.28 -12.87
CA THR A 141 -9.54 -2.78 -13.15
C THR A 141 -10.51 -3.07 -12.00
N ASP A 142 -10.54 -4.32 -11.53
CA ASP A 142 -11.44 -4.76 -10.47
C ASP A 142 -11.05 -4.18 -9.09
N VAL A 143 -9.75 -4.09 -8.80
CA VAL A 143 -9.26 -3.50 -7.53
C VAL A 143 -9.62 -2.02 -7.47
N LEU A 144 -9.36 -1.27 -8.54
CA LEU A 144 -9.63 0.16 -8.61
C LEU A 144 -11.13 0.43 -8.45
N ALA A 145 -11.96 -0.30 -9.19
CA ALA A 145 -13.41 -0.19 -9.06
C ALA A 145 -13.89 -0.52 -7.64
N SER A 146 -13.29 -1.52 -6.98
CA SER A 146 -13.62 -1.85 -5.60
C SER A 146 -13.18 -0.78 -4.59
N LEU A 147 -12.00 -0.19 -4.76
CA LEU A 147 -11.47 0.86 -3.88
C LEU A 147 -12.28 2.15 -4.00
N LEU A 148 -12.58 2.59 -5.23
CA LEU A 148 -13.34 3.81 -5.49
C LEU A 148 -14.78 3.73 -4.95
N ARG A 149 -15.40 2.55 -4.98
CA ARG A 149 -16.74 2.36 -4.38
C ARG A 149 -16.73 2.39 -2.86
N ARG A 150 -15.67 1.85 -2.26
CA ARG A 150 -15.53 1.76 -0.79
C ARG A 150 -15.19 3.12 -0.20
N GLU A 151 -14.26 3.83 -0.83
CA GLU A 151 -13.70 5.09 -0.32
C GLU A 151 -13.72 6.19 -1.39
N PRO A 152 -14.91 6.62 -1.85
CA PRO A 152 -15.06 7.53 -2.98
C PRO A 152 -14.42 8.90 -2.75
N ASN A 153 -14.21 9.29 -1.49
CA ASN A 153 -13.60 10.56 -1.11
C ASN A 153 -12.10 10.46 -0.80
N THR A 154 -11.56 9.24 -0.68
CA THR A 154 -10.13 9.02 -0.37
C THR A 154 -9.30 8.89 -1.64
N HIS A 155 -9.87 8.27 -2.68
CA HIS A 155 -9.12 7.88 -3.88
C HIS A 155 -9.69 8.51 -5.16
N THR A 156 -8.79 9.04 -5.99
CA THR A 156 -9.02 9.21 -7.42
C THR A 156 -8.63 7.93 -8.18
N PRO A 157 -9.12 7.68 -9.41
CA PRO A 157 -8.69 6.53 -10.22
C PRO A 157 -7.17 6.42 -10.35
N ASP A 158 -6.49 7.55 -10.53
CA ASP A 158 -5.02 7.58 -10.63
C ASP A 158 -4.33 7.19 -9.32
N SER A 159 -4.79 7.75 -8.18
CA SER A 159 -4.25 7.41 -6.87
C SER A 159 -4.49 5.94 -6.50
N ALA A 160 -5.66 5.38 -6.84
CA ALA A 160 -5.97 3.97 -6.63
C ALA A 160 -5.08 3.06 -7.49
N ASN A 161 -4.82 3.47 -8.74
CA ASN A 161 -3.90 2.75 -9.62
C ASN A 161 -2.48 2.72 -9.08
N ARG A 162 -1.96 3.88 -8.68
CA ARG A 162 -0.63 4.00 -8.09
C ARG A 162 -0.51 3.17 -6.83
N LEU A 163 -1.53 3.20 -5.97
CA LEU A 163 -1.54 2.43 -4.74
C LEU A 163 -1.49 0.93 -5.03
N TRP A 164 -2.29 0.45 -5.98
CA TRP A 164 -2.25 -0.94 -6.43
C TRP A 164 -0.86 -1.34 -6.97
N LEU A 165 -0.29 -0.53 -7.87
CA LEU A 165 1.04 -0.75 -8.43
C LEU A 165 2.11 -0.83 -7.34
N ARG A 166 2.05 0.12 -6.39
CA ARG A 166 3.02 0.24 -5.32
C ARG A 166 3.01 -0.97 -4.40
N TYR A 167 1.85 -1.33 -3.85
CA TYR A 167 1.73 -2.52 -2.99
C TYR A 167 2.14 -3.80 -3.72
N SER A 168 1.73 -3.95 -4.98
CA SER A 168 2.02 -5.13 -5.77
C SER A 168 3.52 -5.26 -6.11
N ALA A 169 4.17 -4.15 -6.45
CA ALA A 169 5.60 -4.12 -6.72
C ALA A 169 6.44 -4.38 -5.47
N GLU A 170 6.11 -3.72 -4.35
CA GLU A 170 6.81 -3.89 -3.08
C GLU A 170 6.61 -5.31 -2.52
N ALA A 171 5.43 -5.92 -2.67
CA ALA A 171 5.24 -7.32 -2.27
C ALA A 171 6.18 -8.27 -3.03
N LEU A 172 6.38 -8.07 -4.34
CA LEU A 172 7.28 -8.90 -5.14
C LEU A 172 8.76 -8.63 -4.84
N GLU A 173 9.14 -7.36 -4.76
CA GLU A 173 10.52 -6.95 -4.47
C GLU A 173 10.92 -7.45 -3.08
N ASN A 174 10.09 -7.18 -2.09
CA ASN A 174 10.43 -7.52 -0.72
C ASN A 174 10.52 -9.03 -0.57
N THR A 175 9.70 -9.84 -1.24
CA THR A 175 9.76 -11.32 -1.19
C THR A 175 10.74 -11.94 -2.20
N ASN A 176 11.55 -11.14 -2.90
CA ASN A 176 12.48 -11.69 -3.89
C ASN A 176 13.59 -12.52 -3.24
N GLY A 177 13.75 -13.76 -3.72
CA GLY A 177 14.70 -14.72 -3.16
C GLY A 177 14.17 -15.55 -1.99
N ASP A 178 12.95 -15.26 -1.50
CA ASP A 178 12.29 -16.05 -0.46
C ASP A 178 11.29 -17.05 -1.05
N GLU A 179 10.90 -18.06 -0.26
CA GLU A 179 9.85 -19.00 -0.63
C GLU A 179 8.49 -18.28 -0.71
N ARG A 180 7.94 -18.17 -1.92
CA ARG A 180 6.69 -17.45 -2.18
C ARG A 180 5.76 -18.20 -3.13
N LEU A 181 4.46 -18.07 -2.87
CA LEU A 181 3.38 -18.50 -3.75
C LEU A 181 2.67 -17.27 -4.32
N LEU A 182 2.75 -17.09 -5.64
CA LEU A 182 1.98 -16.06 -6.32
C LEU A 182 0.59 -16.59 -6.66
N LEU A 183 -0.43 -15.91 -6.16
CA LEU A 183 -1.82 -16.32 -6.29
C LEU A 183 -2.64 -15.20 -6.93
N PHE A 184 -3.37 -15.51 -7.99
CA PHE A 184 -4.29 -14.56 -8.59
C PHE A 184 -5.73 -14.85 -8.15
N TYR A 185 -6.42 -13.81 -7.71
CA TYR A 185 -7.80 -13.89 -7.23
C TYR A 185 -8.74 -14.55 -8.24
N GLU A 186 -8.56 -14.31 -9.55
CA GLU A 186 -9.42 -14.91 -10.57
C GLU A 186 -9.30 -16.44 -10.63
N ASP A 187 -8.16 -16.98 -10.23
CA ASP A 187 -7.83 -18.39 -10.43
C ASP A 187 -8.59 -19.29 -9.45
N TYR A 188 -9.03 -18.75 -8.31
CA TYR A 188 -10.01 -19.41 -7.43
C TYR A 188 -11.32 -19.77 -8.15
N PHE A 189 -11.66 -19.03 -9.22
CA PHE A 189 -12.92 -19.19 -9.96
C PHE A 189 -12.74 -19.83 -11.33
N THR A 190 -11.51 -19.98 -11.82
CA THR A 190 -11.22 -20.61 -13.11
C THR A 190 -10.49 -21.94 -12.98
N ASP A 191 -9.74 -22.15 -11.90
CA ASP A 191 -8.95 -23.37 -11.65
C ASP A 191 -8.89 -23.68 -10.14
N ARG A 192 -10.07 -23.73 -9.50
CA ARG A 192 -10.23 -23.80 -8.04
C ARG A 192 -9.42 -24.91 -7.40
N ASN A 193 -9.62 -26.15 -7.84
CA ASN A 193 -9.01 -27.34 -7.23
C ASN A 193 -7.48 -27.26 -7.27
N ARG A 194 -6.91 -26.72 -8.34
CA ARG A 194 -5.47 -26.52 -8.44
C ARG A 194 -4.98 -25.45 -7.48
N GLN A 195 -5.70 -24.33 -7.33
CA GLN A 195 -5.29 -23.28 -6.39
C GLN A 195 -5.38 -23.75 -4.94
N LEU A 196 -6.43 -24.47 -4.58
CA LEU A 196 -6.56 -25.08 -3.24
C LEU A 196 -5.46 -26.10 -2.97
N ALA A 197 -5.12 -26.93 -3.96
CA ALA A 197 -3.99 -27.85 -3.85
C ALA A 197 -2.67 -27.13 -3.61
N ARG A 198 -2.37 -26.09 -4.40
CA ARG A 198 -1.15 -25.27 -4.22
C ARG A 198 -1.08 -24.64 -2.84
N LEU A 199 -2.19 -24.15 -2.31
CA LEU A 199 -2.24 -23.53 -0.98
C LEU A 199 -2.03 -24.56 0.13
N ALA A 200 -2.64 -25.74 0.02
CA ALA A 200 -2.42 -26.84 0.96
C ALA A 200 -0.95 -27.27 0.95
N ASP A 201 -0.38 -27.52 -0.23
CA ASP A 201 1.01 -27.94 -0.38
C ASP A 201 1.97 -26.88 0.21
N PHE A 202 1.64 -25.59 0.03
CA PHE A 202 2.44 -24.48 0.57
C PHE A 202 2.47 -24.45 2.11
N VAL A 203 1.42 -24.91 2.79
CA VAL A 203 1.39 -25.07 4.26
C VAL A 203 1.77 -26.49 4.71
N GLY A 204 2.34 -27.30 3.82
CA GLY A 204 2.81 -28.65 4.14
C GLY A 204 1.72 -29.70 4.27
N LEU A 205 0.52 -29.44 3.72
CA LEU A 205 -0.59 -30.38 3.67
C LEU A 205 -0.78 -30.92 2.26
N SER A 206 -1.09 -32.21 2.15
CA SER A 206 -1.52 -32.80 0.89
C SER A 206 -3.01 -32.61 0.72
N TRP A 207 -3.42 -31.85 -0.31
CA TRP A 207 -4.84 -31.61 -0.61
C TRP A 207 -5.63 -32.89 -0.93
N ARG A 208 -4.93 -33.96 -1.35
CA ARG A 208 -5.54 -35.27 -1.59
C ARG A 208 -5.92 -35.99 -0.29
N ASP A 209 -5.23 -35.66 0.79
CA ASP A 209 -5.41 -36.29 2.11
C ASP A 209 -6.33 -35.48 3.03
N VAL A 210 -6.80 -34.31 2.56
CA VAL A 210 -7.83 -33.50 3.23
C VAL A 210 -9.17 -34.24 3.18
N SER A 211 -9.89 -34.30 4.30
CA SER A 211 -11.20 -34.94 4.38
C SER A 211 -12.23 -34.26 3.47
N ASP A 212 -13.19 -35.04 2.96
CA ASP A 212 -14.28 -34.52 2.12
C ASP A 212 -15.05 -33.38 2.80
N SER A 213 -15.28 -33.48 4.11
CA SER A 213 -15.96 -32.43 4.88
C SER A 213 -15.20 -31.09 4.89
N LEU A 214 -13.87 -31.14 5.03
CA LEU A 214 -13.04 -29.93 5.03
C LEU A 214 -12.92 -29.37 3.61
N ARG A 215 -12.86 -30.24 2.60
CA ARG A 215 -12.91 -29.85 1.19
C ARG A 215 -14.19 -29.08 0.88
N ASP A 216 -15.34 -29.62 1.27
CA ASP A 216 -16.64 -28.98 1.09
C ASP A 216 -16.71 -27.61 1.79
N GLU A 217 -16.17 -27.52 3.02
CA GLU A 217 -16.12 -26.26 3.75
C GLU A 217 -15.25 -25.21 3.03
N VAL A 218 -14.04 -25.59 2.62
CA VAL A 218 -13.12 -24.70 1.88
C VAL A 218 -13.73 -24.27 0.55
N GLU A 219 -14.35 -25.18 -0.20
CA GLU A 219 -15.00 -24.87 -1.47
C GLU A 219 -16.19 -23.92 -1.28
N SER A 220 -16.95 -24.07 -0.19
CA SER A 220 -18.09 -23.20 0.11
C SER A 220 -17.68 -21.74 0.34
N VAL A 221 -16.52 -21.50 0.94
CA VAL A 221 -15.99 -20.15 1.16
C VAL A 221 -15.65 -19.47 -0.17
N VAL A 222 -15.16 -20.24 -1.15
CA VAL A 222 -14.84 -19.73 -2.49
C VAL A 222 -16.11 -19.50 -3.31
N ASP A 223 -17.13 -20.36 -3.18
CA ASP A 223 -18.40 -20.24 -3.91
C ASP A 223 -19.31 -19.13 -3.40
N ALA A 224 -19.25 -18.81 -2.11
CA ALA A 224 -20.12 -17.80 -1.52
C ALA A 224 -19.77 -16.36 -1.98
N ASP A 225 -18.67 -16.15 -2.71
CA ASP A 225 -18.31 -14.88 -3.37
C ASP A 225 -18.76 -14.87 -4.83
N LEU A 226 -19.99 -14.43 -5.08
CA LEU A 226 -20.45 -14.08 -6.41
C LEU A 226 -19.47 -13.10 -7.05
N ARG A 227 -18.80 -13.56 -8.10
CA ARG A 227 -17.84 -12.85 -8.94
C ARG A 227 -18.44 -11.54 -9.48
N HIS A 228 -18.40 -10.45 -8.70
CA HIS A 228 -19.08 -9.19 -9.04
C HIS A 228 -18.47 -8.45 -10.25
N HIS A 229 -17.29 -8.84 -10.73
CA HIS A 229 -16.69 -8.30 -11.96
C HIS A 229 -15.99 -9.40 -12.77
N ARG A 230 -16.43 -9.57 -14.02
CA ARG A 230 -15.84 -10.46 -15.03
C ARG A 230 -15.20 -9.60 -16.11
N THR A 231 -13.95 -9.17 -15.89
CA THR A 231 -13.13 -8.50 -16.91
C THR A 231 -12.04 -9.47 -17.37
N SER A 232 -12.03 -9.89 -18.63
CA SER A 232 -11.03 -10.79 -19.21
C SER A 232 -9.64 -10.12 -19.31
N ALA A 233 -8.59 -10.91 -19.56
CA ALA A 233 -7.24 -10.34 -19.78
C ALA A 233 -7.18 -9.41 -21.00
N ALA A 234 -7.97 -9.70 -22.05
CA ALA A 234 -8.11 -8.85 -23.22
C ALA A 234 -8.78 -7.51 -22.86
N GLU A 235 -9.85 -7.55 -22.07
CA GLU A 235 -10.52 -6.34 -21.58
C GLU A 235 -9.62 -5.54 -20.62
N VAL A 236 -8.75 -6.19 -19.84
CA VAL A 236 -7.72 -5.48 -19.06
C VAL A 236 -6.73 -4.80 -19.99
N ALA A 237 -6.28 -5.45 -21.07
CA ALA A 237 -5.36 -4.84 -22.03
C ALA A 237 -5.99 -3.61 -22.71
N GLU A 238 -7.30 -3.60 -22.93
CA GLU A 238 -8.03 -2.51 -23.59
C GLU A 238 -8.61 -1.46 -22.62
N ALA A 239 -8.59 -1.71 -21.31
CA ALA A 239 -9.16 -0.82 -20.30
C ALA A 239 -8.44 0.55 -20.27
N ALA A 240 -9.02 1.52 -20.98
CA ALA A 240 -8.49 2.88 -21.09
C ALA A 240 -8.41 3.61 -19.72
N ASP A 241 -9.30 3.25 -18.80
CA ASP A 241 -9.38 3.80 -17.45
C ASP A 241 -8.26 3.28 -16.52
N VAL A 242 -7.47 2.30 -16.97
CA VAL A 242 -6.31 1.79 -16.25
C VAL A 242 -5.02 2.19 -16.97
N PRO A 243 -4.09 2.88 -16.29
CA PRO A 243 -2.80 3.24 -16.87
C PRO A 243 -2.05 2.05 -17.46
N LEU A 244 -1.34 2.28 -18.57
CA LEU A 244 -0.63 1.25 -19.32
C LEU A 244 0.34 0.47 -18.44
N GLU A 245 1.00 1.13 -17.50
CA GLU A 245 1.98 0.54 -16.58
C GLU A 245 1.34 -0.55 -15.71
N ALA A 246 0.12 -0.33 -15.23
CA ALA A 246 -0.60 -1.31 -14.41
C ALA A 246 -1.09 -2.50 -15.23
N ARG A 247 -1.59 -2.26 -16.44
CA ARG A 247 -1.96 -3.31 -17.37
C ARG A 247 -0.76 -4.16 -17.77
N ALA A 248 0.32 -3.51 -18.20
CA ALA A 248 1.55 -4.17 -18.60
C ALA A 248 2.15 -5.00 -17.46
N PHE A 249 2.18 -4.43 -16.25
CA PHE A 249 2.66 -5.14 -15.06
C PHE A 249 1.84 -6.40 -14.77
N PHE A 250 0.50 -6.27 -14.67
CA PHE A 250 -0.38 -7.41 -14.42
C PHE A 250 -0.23 -8.51 -15.49
N LEU A 251 -0.23 -8.12 -16.76
CA LEU A 251 -0.09 -9.05 -17.88
C LEU A 251 1.28 -9.75 -17.87
N SER A 252 2.35 -9.04 -17.49
CA SER A 252 3.69 -9.62 -17.37
C SER A 252 3.73 -10.71 -16.30
N LEU A 253 3.10 -10.47 -15.14
CA LEU A 253 2.98 -11.47 -14.08
C LEU A 253 2.15 -12.68 -14.51
N ARG A 254 1.07 -12.46 -15.27
CA ARG A 254 0.24 -13.53 -15.83
C ARG A 254 0.99 -14.38 -16.84
N LEU A 255 1.70 -13.74 -17.78
CA LEU A 255 2.50 -14.45 -18.78
C LEU A 255 3.61 -15.27 -18.13
N ALA A 256 4.24 -14.75 -17.09
CA ALA A 256 5.31 -15.44 -16.38
C ALA A 256 4.84 -16.65 -15.55
N GLN A 257 3.53 -16.81 -15.29
CA GLN A 257 2.98 -18.03 -14.69
C GLN A 257 2.54 -19.09 -15.73
N LEU A 258 2.55 -18.75 -17.03
CA LEU A 258 2.24 -19.74 -18.05
C LEU A 258 3.37 -20.76 -18.13
N PRO A 259 3.05 -22.07 -18.28
CA PRO A 259 4.08 -23.07 -18.52
C PRO A 259 4.85 -22.72 -19.82
N PRO A 260 6.15 -23.07 -19.90
CA PRO A 260 6.92 -22.88 -21.12
C PRO A 260 6.21 -23.56 -22.31
N VAL A 261 6.21 -22.91 -23.47
CA VAL A 261 5.54 -23.40 -24.69
C VAL A 261 6.16 -24.73 -25.17
N ASP A 262 7.37 -25.05 -24.74
CA ASP A 262 8.11 -26.25 -25.12
C ASP A 262 7.81 -27.45 -24.20
N GLY A 263 6.59 -27.98 -24.28
CA GLY A 263 6.20 -29.40 -24.22
C GLY A 263 6.67 -30.37 -23.12
N ASN A 264 7.63 -30.07 -22.25
CA ASN A 264 8.07 -30.96 -21.18
C ASN A 264 7.33 -30.64 -19.88
N SER A 265 6.15 -31.27 -19.73
CA SER A 265 5.21 -31.05 -18.63
C SER A 265 5.67 -31.57 -17.26
N GLU A 266 6.85 -32.19 -17.14
CA GLU A 266 7.39 -32.68 -15.86
C GLU A 266 8.37 -31.70 -15.19
N LEU A 267 8.79 -30.62 -15.86
CA LEU A 267 9.66 -29.58 -15.27
C LEU A 267 8.94 -28.24 -15.00
N ALA A 268 7.62 -28.17 -15.21
CA ALA A 268 6.85 -26.94 -15.01
C ALA A 268 6.51 -26.64 -13.53
N GLU A 269 6.82 -27.56 -12.60
CA GLU A 269 6.44 -27.39 -11.19
C GLU A 269 7.27 -26.33 -10.44
N HIS A 270 8.39 -25.87 -10.99
CA HIS A 270 9.26 -24.84 -10.38
C HIS A 270 9.67 -23.74 -11.38
N THR A 271 8.72 -23.14 -12.11
CA THR A 271 8.99 -21.99 -12.99
C THR A 271 9.24 -20.69 -12.22
N GLU A 272 10.33 -20.65 -11.47
CA GLU A 272 10.95 -19.42 -10.93
C GLU A 272 11.83 -18.68 -11.97
N PRO A 273 12.62 -19.31 -12.86
CA PRO A 273 13.64 -18.57 -13.62
C PRO A 273 13.10 -17.48 -14.56
N GLY A 274 12.04 -17.78 -15.33
CA GLY A 274 11.45 -16.84 -16.29
C GLY A 274 10.64 -15.72 -15.63
N LEU A 275 9.96 -16.05 -14.54
CA LEU A 275 9.22 -15.10 -13.70
C LEU A 275 10.16 -14.16 -12.97
N THR A 276 11.21 -14.70 -12.35
CA THR A 276 12.25 -13.94 -11.66
C THR A 276 12.97 -13.00 -12.63
N GLN A 277 13.37 -13.45 -13.83
CA GLN A 277 14.00 -12.58 -14.82
C GLN A 277 13.08 -11.45 -15.35
N ALA A 278 11.79 -11.76 -15.60
CA ALA A 278 10.82 -10.76 -16.08
C ALA A 278 10.49 -9.73 -15.00
N ILE A 279 10.31 -10.20 -13.76
CA ILE A 279 10.09 -9.37 -12.57
C ILE A 279 11.32 -8.47 -12.32
N GLU A 280 12.53 -9.04 -12.30
CA GLU A 280 13.79 -8.31 -12.06
C GLU A 280 14.06 -7.21 -13.10
N ASN A 281 13.70 -7.44 -14.36
CA ASN A 281 13.89 -6.46 -15.43
C ASN A 281 12.85 -5.32 -15.41
N PHE A 282 11.63 -5.61 -14.95
CA PHE A 282 10.50 -4.68 -15.06
C PHE A 282 10.22 -3.91 -13.77
N LEU A 283 10.37 -4.56 -12.60
CA LEU A 283 10.09 -3.96 -11.29
C LEU A 283 10.87 -2.67 -11.02
N PRO A 284 12.19 -2.58 -11.27
CA PRO A 284 12.92 -1.34 -11.00
C PRO A 284 12.35 -0.18 -11.82
N ARG A 285 12.09 -0.40 -13.12
CA ARG A 285 11.54 0.64 -14.02
C ARG A 285 10.15 1.09 -13.58
N LEU A 286 9.31 0.14 -13.21
CA LEU A 286 7.98 0.40 -12.69
C LEU A 286 8.03 1.20 -11.37
N ARG A 287 8.91 0.82 -10.44
CA ARG A 287 9.14 1.56 -9.19
C ARG A 287 9.59 3.00 -9.46
N HIS A 288 10.48 3.20 -10.43
CA HIS A 288 10.87 4.56 -10.82
C HIS A 288 9.73 5.37 -11.39
N ALA A 289 8.92 4.78 -12.28
CA ALA A 289 7.77 5.46 -12.86
C ALA A 289 6.74 5.84 -11.79
N VAL A 290 6.44 4.91 -10.87
CA VAL A 290 5.53 5.15 -9.74
C VAL A 290 6.11 6.22 -8.82
N SER A 291 7.32 6.02 -8.28
CA SER A 291 7.97 6.94 -7.33
C SER A 291 8.17 8.35 -7.89
N ALA A 292 8.55 8.49 -9.16
CA ALA A 292 8.68 9.80 -9.81
C ALA A 292 7.33 10.52 -9.91
N ARG A 293 6.25 9.78 -10.19
CA ARG A 293 4.89 10.32 -10.27
C ARG A 293 4.34 10.69 -8.89
N GLU A 294 4.59 9.85 -7.86
CA GLU A 294 4.22 10.18 -6.47
C GLU A 294 4.93 11.44 -6.00
N SER A 295 6.24 11.52 -6.25
CA SER A 295 7.05 12.70 -5.93
C SER A 295 6.47 13.91 -6.63
N PHE A 296 6.16 13.83 -7.93
CA PHE A 296 5.59 14.95 -8.67
C PHE A 296 4.25 15.44 -8.11
N GLU A 297 3.36 14.52 -7.70
CA GLU A 297 2.06 14.89 -7.12
C GLU A 297 2.14 15.46 -5.72
N THR A 298 2.96 14.88 -4.82
CA THR A 298 3.21 15.45 -3.49
C THR A 298 3.69 16.89 -3.63
N VAL A 299 4.59 17.11 -4.58
CA VAL A 299 5.12 18.42 -4.92
C VAL A 299 4.03 19.36 -5.48
N GLN A 300 3.11 18.86 -6.32
CA GLN A 300 1.97 19.65 -6.78
C GLN A 300 1.02 20.00 -5.63
N ALA A 301 0.73 19.05 -4.74
CA ALA A 301 -0.16 19.25 -3.60
C ALA A 301 0.41 20.27 -2.59
N GLU A 302 1.70 20.17 -2.27
CA GLU A 302 2.43 21.17 -1.47
C GLU A 302 2.36 22.56 -2.12
N ARG A 303 2.58 22.63 -3.45
CA ARG A 303 2.48 23.89 -4.20
C ARG A 303 1.08 24.49 -4.15
N ASP A 304 0.05 23.66 -4.32
CA ASP A 304 -1.33 24.14 -4.34
C ASP A 304 -1.81 24.51 -2.92
N GLY A 305 -1.30 23.82 -1.89
CA GLY A 305 -1.48 24.19 -0.47
C GLY A 305 -0.85 25.54 -0.16
N ALA A 306 0.42 25.74 -0.51
CA ALA A 306 1.10 27.03 -0.34
C ALA A 306 0.39 28.16 -1.09
N ARG A 307 -0.13 27.89 -2.30
CA ARG A 307 -0.94 28.86 -3.06
C ARG A 307 -2.28 29.18 -2.39
N ARG A 308 -2.90 28.23 -1.68
CA ARG A 308 -4.13 28.47 -0.91
C ARG A 308 -3.84 29.35 0.31
N ALA A 309 -2.83 29.00 1.10
CA ALA A 309 -2.40 29.80 2.25
C ALA A 309 -2.03 31.24 1.84
N GLU A 310 -1.26 31.41 0.75
CA GLU A 310 -0.92 32.74 0.22
C GLU A 310 -2.18 33.55 -0.15
N ARG A 311 -3.20 32.92 -0.75
CA ARG A 311 -4.47 33.59 -1.07
C ARG A 311 -5.25 33.98 0.18
N GLU A 312 -5.32 33.10 1.18
CA GLU A 312 -6.02 33.35 2.45
C GLU A 312 -5.39 34.53 3.20
N HIS A 313 -4.06 34.57 3.29
CA HIS A 313 -3.35 35.69 3.91
C HIS A 313 -3.51 36.99 3.12
N ARG A 314 -3.58 36.94 1.79
CA ARG A 314 -3.88 38.12 0.97
C ARG A 314 -5.28 38.67 1.24
N VAL A 315 -6.29 37.80 1.29
CA VAL A 315 -7.67 38.22 1.62
C VAL A 315 -7.74 38.82 3.03
N ALA A 316 -7.04 38.23 4.00
CA ALA A 316 -6.96 38.79 5.35
C ALA A 316 -6.27 40.17 5.38
N LEU A 317 -5.23 40.37 4.56
CA LEU A 317 -4.57 41.66 4.40
C LEU A 317 -5.51 42.71 3.78
N ASP A 318 -6.21 42.36 2.70
CA ASP A 318 -7.15 43.25 2.02
C ASP A 318 -8.28 43.67 2.97
N ARG A 319 -8.85 42.74 3.75
CA ARG A 319 -9.85 43.05 4.78
C ARG A 319 -9.31 44.00 5.85
N ALA A 320 -8.10 43.79 6.35
CA ALA A 320 -7.49 44.66 7.35
C ALA A 320 -7.26 46.09 6.83
N LEU A 321 -6.94 46.24 5.54
CA LEU A 321 -6.82 47.53 4.88
C LEU A 321 -8.18 48.24 4.77
N GLU A 322 -9.22 47.52 4.32
CA GLU A 322 -10.59 48.06 4.22
C GLU A 322 -11.13 48.52 5.58
N GLU A 323 -10.95 47.71 6.63
CA GLU A 323 -11.35 48.08 8.00
C GLU A 323 -10.64 49.36 8.47
N LEU A 324 -9.34 49.48 8.20
CA LEU A 324 -8.53 50.64 8.58
C LEU A 324 -8.93 51.90 7.81
N GLU A 325 -9.26 51.79 6.52
CA GLU A 325 -9.81 52.89 5.74
C GLU A 325 -11.18 53.33 6.25
N SER A 326 -12.08 52.38 6.56
CA SER A 326 -13.39 52.66 7.13
C SER A 326 -13.30 53.40 8.46
N LEU A 327 -12.40 52.98 9.35
CA LEU A 327 -12.19 53.61 10.66
C LEU A 327 -11.60 55.03 10.56
N ARG A 328 -10.75 55.28 9.55
CA ARG A 328 -10.23 56.63 9.27
C ARG A 328 -11.31 57.57 8.70
N GLY A 329 -12.32 57.01 8.03
CA GLY A 329 -13.43 57.76 7.43
C GLY A 329 -14.65 57.98 8.33
N ASP A 330 -14.76 57.30 9.48
CA ASP A 330 -15.91 57.39 10.39
C ASP A 330 -15.96 58.75 11.10
N PRO A 331 -16.99 59.60 10.91
CA PRO A 331 -17.08 60.91 11.56
C PRO A 331 -17.53 60.85 13.03
N ASP A 332 -18.17 59.76 13.50
CA ASP A 332 -18.86 59.70 14.80
C ASP A 332 -18.00 59.15 15.96
N ALA A 333 -16.89 58.48 15.67
CA ALA A 333 -16.01 57.95 16.72
C ALA A 333 -15.14 59.03 17.39
N THR A 334 -14.98 58.95 18.72
CA THR A 334 -14.17 59.91 19.48
C THR A 334 -12.69 59.80 19.09
N GLN A 335 -11.94 60.91 19.16
CA GLN A 335 -10.54 60.97 18.74
C GLN A 335 -9.65 59.93 19.46
N GLU A 336 -9.95 59.62 20.72
CA GLU A 336 -9.18 58.66 21.53
C GLU A 336 -9.51 57.21 21.18
N GLU A 337 -10.78 56.89 20.89
CA GLU A 337 -11.22 55.58 20.41
C GLU A 337 -10.67 55.30 19.02
N LYS A 338 -10.72 56.28 18.11
CA LYS A 338 -10.09 56.20 16.78
C LYS A 338 -8.60 55.91 16.87
N THR A 339 -7.88 56.60 17.76
CA THR A 339 -6.43 56.43 17.89
C THR A 339 -6.07 55.01 18.37
N LYS A 340 -6.75 54.51 19.42
CA LYS A 340 -6.51 53.15 19.93
C LYS A 340 -6.88 52.05 18.93
N GLU A 341 -7.96 52.26 18.18
CA GLU A 341 -8.43 51.31 17.18
C GLU A 341 -7.56 51.30 15.91
N ILE A 342 -7.12 52.47 15.44
CA ILE A 342 -6.14 52.58 14.34
C ILE A 342 -4.84 51.89 14.72
N GLU A 343 -4.29 52.13 15.92
CA GLU A 343 -3.08 51.45 16.37
C GLU A 343 -3.26 49.92 16.46
N ARG A 344 -4.46 49.46 16.86
CA ARG A 344 -4.79 48.01 16.91
C ARG A 344 -4.77 47.42 15.51
N GLN A 345 -5.36 48.11 14.54
CA GLN A 345 -5.44 47.66 13.16
C GLN A 345 -4.10 47.77 12.42
N GLU A 346 -3.29 48.79 12.69
CA GLU A 346 -1.92 48.88 12.16
C GLU A 346 -1.05 47.71 12.66
N ARG A 347 -1.21 47.30 13.93
CA ARG A 347 -0.57 46.09 14.45
C ARG A 347 -1.11 44.80 13.80
N ALA A 348 -2.38 44.76 13.40
CA ALA A 348 -2.94 43.62 12.67
C ALA A 348 -2.39 43.57 11.23
N LEU A 349 -2.29 44.72 10.56
CA LEU A 349 -1.73 44.88 9.22
C LEU A 349 -0.27 44.41 9.16
N VAL A 350 0.58 44.86 10.08
CA VAL A 350 1.98 44.45 10.16
C VAL A 350 2.10 42.92 10.36
N ARG A 351 1.21 42.33 11.18
CA ARG A 351 1.19 40.86 11.38
C ARG A 351 0.77 40.12 10.11
N ALA A 352 -0.25 40.59 9.39
CA ALA A 352 -0.71 39.99 8.14
C ALA A 352 0.35 40.10 7.03
N GLN A 353 1.03 41.25 6.92
CA GLN A 353 2.13 41.46 5.98
C GLN A 353 3.30 40.52 6.27
N SER A 354 3.71 40.41 7.53
CA SER A 354 4.79 39.51 7.96
C SER A 354 4.45 38.04 7.67
N ALA A 355 3.20 37.62 7.92
CA ALA A 355 2.73 36.27 7.59
C ALA A 355 2.77 36.00 6.08
N LEU A 356 2.28 36.94 5.25
CA LEU A 356 2.31 36.81 3.79
C LEU A 356 3.74 36.75 3.23
N GLU A 357 4.65 37.56 3.77
CA GLU A 357 6.07 37.48 3.41
C GLU A 357 6.71 36.15 3.83
N GLY A 358 6.38 35.66 5.03
CA GLY A 358 6.80 34.35 5.52
C GLY A 358 6.38 33.23 4.56
N GLU A 359 5.10 33.22 4.17
CA GLU A 359 4.57 32.23 3.22
C GLU A 359 5.19 32.34 1.82
N ARG A 360 5.43 33.56 1.33
CA ARG A 360 6.14 33.76 0.04
C ARG A 360 7.57 33.22 0.09
N ARG A 361 8.28 33.41 1.20
CA ARG A 361 9.62 32.86 1.41
C ARG A 361 9.58 31.32 1.51
N ALA A 362 8.64 30.77 2.27
CA ALA A 362 8.44 29.33 2.36
C ALA A 362 8.13 28.70 0.99
N ARG A 363 7.28 29.35 0.18
CA ARG A 363 6.98 28.93 -1.19
C ARG A 363 8.20 28.96 -2.11
N ALA A 364 9.03 30.01 -2.03
CA ALA A 364 10.26 30.11 -2.81
C ALA A 364 11.27 29.01 -2.41
N GLN A 365 11.45 28.77 -1.11
CA GLN A 365 12.28 27.68 -0.60
C GLN A 365 11.77 26.30 -1.02
N LEU A 366 10.44 26.10 -1.01
CA LEU A 366 9.83 24.92 -1.59
C LEU A 366 10.22 24.81 -3.06
N GLN A 367 9.95 25.81 -3.91
CA GLN A 367 10.30 25.78 -5.33
C GLN A 367 11.77 25.41 -5.61
N ASP A 368 12.70 25.94 -4.83
CA ASP A 368 14.13 25.61 -4.93
C ASP A 368 14.42 24.17 -4.47
N SER A 369 13.81 23.71 -3.38
CA SER A 369 13.92 22.32 -2.92
C SER A 369 13.26 21.31 -3.89
N LEU A 370 12.25 21.75 -4.62
CA LEU A 370 11.50 20.92 -5.53
C LEU A 370 12.28 20.64 -6.82
N SER A 371 13.09 21.60 -7.27
CA SER A 371 13.98 21.42 -8.42
C SER A 371 14.94 20.23 -8.24
N TRP A 372 15.43 19.99 -7.01
CA TRP A 372 16.27 18.83 -6.72
C TRP A 372 15.44 17.55 -6.52
N ARG A 373 14.28 17.61 -5.83
CA ARG A 373 13.40 16.45 -5.60
C ARG A 373 12.85 15.88 -6.90
N LEU A 374 12.39 16.73 -7.81
CA LEU A 374 11.86 16.35 -9.12
C LEU A 374 12.94 15.77 -10.06
N THR A 375 14.17 16.28 -9.96
CA THR A 375 15.25 15.82 -10.84
C THR A 375 16.05 14.66 -10.25
N ARG A 376 15.90 14.34 -8.96
CA ARG A 376 16.60 13.24 -8.28
C ARG A 376 16.28 11.85 -8.87
N PRO A 377 15.00 11.49 -9.14
CA PRO A 377 14.67 10.23 -9.83
C PRO A 377 15.30 10.14 -11.23
N LEU A 378 15.28 11.23 -11.99
CA LEU A 378 15.88 11.31 -13.34
C LEU A 378 17.40 11.18 -13.32
N ARG A 379 18.08 11.80 -12.34
CA ARG A 379 19.54 11.68 -12.16
C ARG A 379 19.96 10.28 -11.73
N TRP A 380 19.15 9.60 -10.91
CA TRP A 380 19.38 8.22 -10.53
C TRP A 380 19.19 7.29 -11.75
N GLY A 381 18.10 7.45 -12.52
CA GLY A 381 17.86 6.66 -13.73
C GLY A 381 18.98 6.77 -14.77
N LYS A 382 19.52 7.98 -14.96
CA LYS A 382 20.68 8.21 -15.82
C LYS A 382 21.94 7.48 -15.31
N ARG A 383 22.14 7.39 -13.99
CA ARG A 383 23.29 6.68 -13.38
C ARG A 383 23.15 5.15 -13.40
N ALA A 384 21.93 4.64 -13.31
CA ALA A 384 21.65 3.21 -13.40
C ALA A 384 21.81 2.73 -14.85
N LEU A 385 21.29 3.47 -15.83
CA LEU A 385 21.45 3.18 -17.26
C LEU A 385 22.92 3.28 -17.72
N SER A 386 23.73 4.14 -17.10
CA SER A 386 25.16 4.24 -17.40
C SER A 386 26.04 3.19 -16.71
N ARG A 387 25.46 2.31 -15.87
CA ARG A 387 26.18 1.21 -15.19
C ARG A 387 25.83 -0.17 -15.77
N SER A 388 24.86 -0.22 -16.69
CA SER A 388 24.41 -1.44 -17.39
C SER A 388 24.84 -1.46 -18.87
N ALA A 389 25.64 -0.49 -19.28
CA ALA A 389 26.38 -0.42 -20.54
C ALA A 389 27.87 -0.42 -20.21
#